data_AF-A0A939PTF2-F1
#
_entry.id   AF-A0A939PTF2-F1
#
_cell.length_a   1.000
_cell.length_b   1.000
_cell.length_c   1.000
_cell.angle_alpha   90.00
_cell.angle_beta   90.00
_cell.angle_gamma   90.00
#
_symmetry.space_group_name_H-M   'P 1'
#
loop_
_entity.id
_entity.type
_entity.pdbx_description
1 polymer ?
#
loop_
_entity_poly.entity_id
_entity_poly.type
_entity_poly.pdbx_seq_one_letter_code
_entity_poly.pdbx_strand_id
1 'polypeptide(L)'
;MSRPLPPGDPDHLGPYRLSARLSESPAGIVYMAEDSGGGRASVAVLNRGAAADAAARDRFRAAINAALPGPGNPPDFGVEGPSPVVAAQPEGPAPWVAVRYDSDRPDRQGAERFLDSVLLEGSFRGRWGRRRGPQFQPYWLGADGPALEAPPAPQVPQAPPERREKGLVAAILTLAAVLAVVALLMLVLFACEPDVKDPPKPPPEPTPTQPAPSPPPTTRVPRPSPAPTTPVPSSPGTPPDDGGDDGGGGGPV
;
A
#
# COMPACT_ATOMS: atom_id res chain seq x y z
N MET A 1 -13.62 -15.11 14.29
CA MET A 1 -12.58 -15.08 15.35
C MET A 1 -12.94 -13.93 16.27
N SER A 2 -13.26 -14.20 17.54
CA SER A 2 -13.58 -13.14 18.50
C SER A 2 -12.31 -12.41 18.93
N ARG A 3 -12.41 -11.10 19.17
CA ARG A 3 -11.32 -10.25 19.66
C ARG A 3 -11.69 -9.70 21.05
N PRO A 4 -10.74 -9.57 21.99
CA PRO A 4 -10.99 -8.87 23.26
C PRO A 4 -11.53 -7.46 23.06
N LEU A 5 -12.30 -6.95 24.02
CA LEU A 5 -12.81 -5.57 24.00
C LEU A 5 -11.64 -4.57 23.91
N PRO A 6 -11.60 -3.72 22.87
CA PRO A 6 -10.62 -2.66 22.76
C PRO A 6 -10.87 -1.56 23.80
N PRO A 7 -9.82 -0.82 24.22
CA PRO A 7 -10.01 0.36 25.05
C PRO A 7 -10.87 1.39 24.30
N GLY A 8 -11.98 1.83 24.92
CA GLY A 8 -12.97 2.74 24.33
C GLY A 8 -14.31 2.09 23.99
N ASP A 9 -14.40 0.76 24.10
CA ASP A 9 -15.68 0.07 23.96
C ASP A 9 -16.51 0.12 25.23
N PRO A 10 -17.85 0.10 25.09
CA PRO A 10 -18.74 0.01 26.24
C PRO A 10 -18.56 -1.33 26.95
N ASP A 11 -18.48 -1.32 28.29
CA ASP A 11 -18.48 -2.54 29.09
C ASP A 11 -19.88 -3.16 29.22
N HIS A 12 -20.92 -2.32 29.06
CA HIS A 12 -22.32 -2.68 29.21
C HIS A 12 -23.17 -2.06 28.12
N LEU A 13 -24.19 -2.80 27.70
CA LEU A 13 -25.15 -2.36 26.71
C LEU A 13 -26.53 -2.92 27.08
N GLY A 14 -27.40 -2.03 27.56
CA GLY A 14 -28.63 -2.43 28.23
C GLY A 14 -28.33 -3.32 29.45
N PRO A 15 -29.03 -4.46 29.63
CA PRO A 15 -28.78 -5.39 30.73
C PRO A 15 -27.61 -6.35 30.48
N TYR A 16 -26.91 -6.24 29.35
CA TYR A 16 -25.86 -7.17 28.94
C TYR A 16 -24.47 -6.61 29.22
N ARG A 17 -23.59 -7.44 29.78
CA ARG A 17 -22.15 -7.15 29.95
C ARG A 17 -21.38 -7.66 28.75
N LEU A 18 -20.62 -6.79 28.10
CA LEU A 18 -19.87 -7.11 26.88
C LEU A 18 -18.52 -7.75 27.25
N SER A 19 -18.13 -8.81 26.54
CA SER A 19 -16.93 -9.61 26.84
C SER A 19 -15.94 -9.72 25.68
N ALA A 20 -16.42 -9.72 24.44
CA ALA A 20 -15.57 -9.72 23.24
C ALA A 20 -16.29 -9.07 22.05
N ARG A 21 -15.54 -8.62 21.04
CA ARG A 21 -16.08 -8.34 19.70
C ARG A 21 -16.12 -9.65 18.90
N LEU A 22 -17.29 -10.00 18.37
CA LEU A 22 -17.49 -11.16 17.49
C LEU A 22 -17.21 -10.80 16.03
N SER A 23 -17.69 -9.64 15.57
CA SER A 23 -17.48 -9.14 14.21
C SER A 23 -17.57 -7.61 14.17
N GLU A 24 -16.97 -7.03 13.13
CA GLU A 24 -16.97 -5.60 12.88
C GLU A 24 -17.25 -5.38 11.39
N SER A 25 -18.13 -4.43 11.09
CA SER A 25 -18.60 -4.12 9.76
C SER A 25 -18.74 -2.59 9.61
N PRO A 26 -18.80 -2.05 8.38
CA PRO A 26 -19.01 -0.62 8.19
C PRO A 26 -20.35 -0.10 8.74
N ALA A 27 -21.32 -0.98 9.01
CA ALA A 27 -22.59 -0.62 9.64
C ALA A 27 -22.51 -0.64 11.17
N GLY A 28 -21.59 -1.40 11.77
CA GLY A 28 -21.59 -1.60 13.21
C GLY A 28 -20.73 -2.76 13.69
N ILE A 29 -20.81 -2.97 15.00
CA ILE A 29 -20.01 -3.95 15.73
C ILE A 29 -20.96 -4.96 16.38
N VAL A 30 -20.60 -6.24 16.34
CA VAL A 30 -21.29 -7.30 17.07
C VAL A 30 -20.42 -7.73 18.24
N TYR A 31 -20.98 -7.71 19.43
CA TYR A 31 -20.35 -8.11 20.67
C TYR A 31 -20.87 -9.46 21.15
N MET A 32 -20.00 -10.20 21.82
CA MET A 32 -20.37 -11.28 22.73
C MET A 32 -20.72 -10.62 24.07
N ALA A 33 -21.85 -11.00 24.61
CA ALA A 33 -22.34 -10.46 25.86
C ALA A 33 -22.99 -11.52 26.74
N GLU A 34 -23.09 -11.24 28.03
CA GLU A 34 -23.74 -12.08 29.02
C GLU A 34 -24.77 -11.25 29.79
N ASP A 35 -25.95 -11.83 30.03
CA ASP A 35 -26.94 -11.25 30.94
C ASP A 35 -26.60 -11.53 32.41
N SER A 36 -27.35 -10.92 33.34
CA SER A 36 -27.15 -11.14 34.78
C SER A 36 -27.40 -12.57 35.25
N GLY A 37 -28.06 -13.40 34.45
CA GLY A 37 -28.32 -14.82 34.70
C GLY A 37 -27.31 -15.77 34.04
N GLY A 38 -26.28 -15.25 33.36
CA GLY A 38 -25.28 -16.05 32.63
C GLY A 38 -25.72 -16.49 31.22
N GLY A 39 -26.84 -15.97 30.72
CA GLY A 39 -27.29 -16.18 29.35
C GLY A 39 -26.40 -15.45 28.35
N ARG A 40 -25.85 -16.20 27.38
CA ARG A 40 -25.01 -15.63 26.32
C ARG A 40 -25.86 -15.02 25.20
N ALA A 41 -25.50 -13.81 24.81
CA ALA A 41 -26.13 -13.07 23.73
C ALA A 41 -25.06 -12.50 22.77
N SER A 42 -25.43 -12.42 21.49
CA SER A 42 -24.75 -11.60 20.50
C SER A 42 -25.47 -10.26 20.43
N VAL A 43 -24.75 -9.15 20.55
CA VAL A 43 -25.32 -7.81 20.63
C VAL A 43 -24.77 -6.98 19.49
N ALA A 44 -25.62 -6.59 18.54
CA ALA A 44 -25.25 -5.70 17.45
C ALA A 44 -25.59 -4.25 17.81
N VAL A 45 -24.64 -3.35 17.55
CA VAL A 45 -24.80 -1.91 17.70
C VAL A 45 -24.30 -1.20 16.45
N LEU A 46 -24.97 -0.13 16.04
CA LEU A 46 -24.50 0.71 14.94
C LEU A 46 -23.19 1.41 15.32
N ASN A 47 -22.32 1.63 14.34
CA ASN A 47 -21.18 2.53 14.53
C ASN A 47 -21.65 4.00 14.54
N ARG A 48 -20.76 4.90 14.98
CA ARG A 48 -21.08 6.33 15.07
C ARG A 48 -21.57 6.93 13.75
N GLY A 49 -20.98 6.50 12.63
CA GLY A 49 -21.36 6.99 11.29
C GLY A 49 -22.74 6.51 10.83
N ALA A 50 -23.04 5.21 10.96
CA ALA A 50 -24.34 4.67 10.59
C ALA A 50 -25.44 5.12 11.56
N ALA A 51 -25.14 5.36 12.84
CA ALA A 51 -26.11 5.93 13.77
C ALA A 51 -26.42 7.41 13.47
N ALA A 52 -25.48 8.16 12.88
CA ALA A 52 -25.72 9.54 12.47
C ALA A 52 -26.59 9.63 11.19
N ASP A 53 -26.61 8.59 10.35
CA ASP A 53 -27.42 8.54 9.14
C ASP A 53 -28.87 8.07 9.43
N ALA A 54 -29.85 8.86 9.01
CA ALA A 54 -31.26 8.54 9.24
C ALA A 54 -31.69 7.27 8.49
N ALA A 55 -31.24 7.07 7.25
CA ALA A 55 -31.64 5.91 6.45
C ALA A 55 -31.04 4.60 6.99
N ALA A 56 -29.81 4.63 7.50
CA ALA A 56 -29.19 3.49 8.17
C ALA A 56 -29.93 3.13 9.47
N ARG A 57 -30.25 4.12 10.31
CA ARG A 57 -31.08 3.91 11.51
C ARG A 57 -32.45 3.35 11.19
N ASP A 58 -33.13 3.90 10.18
CA ASP A 58 -34.47 3.44 9.79
C ASP A 58 -34.46 1.99 9.31
N ARG A 59 -33.44 1.61 8.52
CA ARG A 59 -33.25 0.22 8.09
C ARG A 59 -32.98 -0.72 9.25
N PHE A 60 -32.11 -0.33 10.17
CA PHE A 60 -31.81 -1.12 11.36
C PHE A 60 -33.04 -1.29 12.25
N ARG A 61 -33.76 -0.20 12.51
CA ARG A 61 -35.03 -0.19 13.25
C ARG A 61 -36.09 -1.06 12.59
N ALA A 62 -36.26 -0.94 11.27
CA ALA A 62 -37.20 -1.77 10.52
C ALA A 62 -36.85 -3.26 10.62
N ALA A 63 -35.57 -3.61 10.54
CA ALA A 63 -35.11 -4.98 10.72
C ALA A 63 -35.39 -5.53 12.13
N ILE A 64 -35.13 -4.73 13.18
CA ILE A 64 -35.46 -5.07 14.57
C ILE A 64 -36.97 -5.30 14.72
N ASN A 65 -37.79 -4.34 14.26
CA ASN A 65 -39.23 -4.41 14.38
C ASN A 65 -39.83 -5.59 13.60
N ALA A 66 -39.24 -5.95 12.47
CA ALA A 66 -39.65 -7.13 11.70
C ALA A 66 -39.33 -8.44 12.44
N ALA A 67 -38.25 -8.50 13.23
CA ALA A 67 -37.86 -9.70 13.97
C ALA A 67 -38.55 -9.85 15.33
N LEU A 68 -39.14 -8.78 15.87
CA LEU A 68 -39.91 -8.83 17.10
C LEU A 68 -41.27 -9.49 16.84
N PRO A 69 -41.78 -10.32 17.78
CA PRO A 69 -43.10 -10.94 17.65
C PRO A 69 -44.19 -9.87 17.52
N GLY A 70 -45.05 -10.00 16.49
CA GLY A 70 -46.12 -9.04 16.24
C GLY A 70 -47.22 -9.62 15.34
N PRO A 71 -48.33 -8.88 15.14
CA PRO A 71 -49.52 -9.38 14.43
C PRO A 71 -49.29 -9.82 12.97
N GLY A 72 -48.13 -9.50 12.39
CA GLY A 72 -47.73 -9.93 11.04
C GLY A 72 -46.46 -10.79 10.98
N ASN A 73 -45.81 -11.09 12.11
CA ASN A 73 -44.64 -11.96 12.16
C ASN A 73 -44.77 -12.91 13.37
N PRO A 74 -45.34 -14.10 13.17
CA PRO A 74 -45.43 -15.09 14.25
C PRO A 74 -44.02 -15.53 14.67
N PRO A 75 -43.79 -15.78 15.96
CA PRO A 75 -42.50 -16.25 16.44
C PRO A 75 -42.10 -17.55 15.71
N ASP A 76 -40.95 -17.52 15.05
CA ASP A 76 -40.35 -18.70 14.43
C ASP A 76 -39.75 -19.58 15.52
N PHE A 77 -40.50 -20.60 15.93
CA PHE A 77 -40.05 -21.64 16.86
C PHE A 77 -39.28 -22.77 16.15
N GLY A 78 -38.96 -22.61 14.87
CA GLY A 78 -38.25 -23.59 14.07
C GLY A 78 -36.84 -23.89 14.59
N VAL A 79 -36.44 -25.17 14.47
CA VAL A 79 -35.09 -25.64 14.85
C VAL A 79 -34.03 -25.09 13.88
N GLU A 80 -34.40 -24.81 12.62
CA GLU A 80 -33.56 -24.15 11.60
C GLU A 80 -33.67 -22.62 11.56
N GLY A 81 -34.57 -22.00 12.32
CA GLY A 81 -34.79 -20.55 12.30
C GLY A 81 -33.62 -19.75 12.91
N PRO A 82 -33.50 -18.45 12.59
CA PRO A 82 -32.49 -17.58 13.17
C PRO A 82 -32.65 -17.48 14.69
N SER A 83 -31.57 -17.16 15.41
CA SER A 83 -31.64 -17.09 16.88
C SER A 83 -32.65 -16.02 17.34
N PRO A 84 -33.42 -16.28 18.41
CA PRO A 84 -34.45 -15.35 18.88
C PRO A 84 -33.84 -14.06 19.41
N VAL A 85 -34.52 -12.94 19.14
CA VAL A 85 -34.21 -11.64 19.75
C VAL A 85 -34.61 -11.70 21.22
N VAL A 86 -33.67 -11.40 22.11
CA VAL A 86 -33.88 -11.44 23.56
C VAL A 86 -34.10 -10.05 24.14
N ALA A 87 -33.54 -9.01 23.53
CA ALA A 87 -33.81 -7.62 23.85
C ALA A 87 -33.43 -6.72 22.67
N ALA A 88 -34.02 -5.54 22.58
CA ALA A 88 -33.63 -4.54 21.59
C ALA A 88 -33.96 -3.13 22.07
N GLN A 89 -33.16 -2.17 21.64
CA GLN A 89 -33.44 -0.74 21.75
C GLN A 89 -33.26 -0.12 20.37
N PRO A 90 -34.32 -0.09 19.55
CA PRO A 90 -34.24 0.45 18.20
C PRO A 90 -34.19 1.99 18.16
N GLU A 91 -34.56 2.66 19.26
CA GLU A 91 -34.58 4.12 19.39
C GLU A 91 -33.38 4.65 20.15
N GLY A 92 -33.11 5.95 19.99
CA GLY A 92 -32.08 6.66 20.75
C GLY A 92 -30.78 6.87 19.96
N PRO A 93 -29.74 7.42 20.64
CA PRO A 93 -28.50 7.81 19.97
C PRO A 93 -27.65 6.62 19.51
N ALA A 94 -27.81 5.46 20.17
CA ALA A 94 -27.09 4.23 19.82
C ALA A 94 -28.05 3.03 19.76
N PRO A 95 -28.74 2.84 18.63
CA PRO A 95 -29.63 1.70 18.44
C PRO A 95 -28.88 0.37 18.55
N TRP A 96 -29.48 -0.61 19.24
CA TRP A 96 -28.89 -1.93 19.42
C TRP A 96 -29.93 -3.06 19.49
N VAL A 97 -29.46 -4.28 19.25
CA VAL A 97 -30.26 -5.51 19.35
C VAL A 97 -29.44 -6.65 19.93
N ALA A 98 -30.01 -7.39 20.88
CA ALA A 98 -29.45 -8.58 21.49
C ALA A 98 -30.20 -9.83 21.02
N VAL A 99 -29.44 -10.80 20.53
CA VAL A 99 -29.90 -12.08 20.00
C VAL A 99 -29.24 -13.20 20.77
N ARG A 100 -29.99 -14.25 21.11
CA ARG A 100 -29.43 -15.40 21.84
C ARG A 100 -28.23 -15.99 21.10
N TYR A 101 -27.10 -16.15 21.79
CA TYR A 101 -25.91 -16.75 21.22
C TYR A 101 -25.85 -18.23 21.57
N ASP A 102 -25.76 -19.08 20.55
CA ASP A 102 -25.75 -20.54 20.67
C ASP A 102 -24.39 -21.05 20.18
N SER A 103 -23.49 -21.38 21.11
CA SER A 103 -22.14 -21.85 20.76
C SER A 103 -22.13 -23.18 20.01
N ASP A 104 -23.17 -23.98 20.22
CA ASP A 104 -23.24 -25.34 19.70
C ASP A 104 -23.82 -25.35 18.27
N ARG A 105 -24.31 -24.19 17.81
CA ARG A 105 -24.83 -23.96 16.46
C ARG A 105 -24.25 -22.69 15.86
N PRO A 106 -22.96 -22.70 15.47
CA PRO A 106 -22.30 -21.54 14.88
C PRO A 106 -22.91 -21.09 13.55
N ASP A 107 -23.63 -21.98 12.85
CA ASP A 107 -24.33 -21.65 11.59
C ASP A 107 -25.60 -20.81 11.80
N ARG A 108 -26.08 -20.71 13.04
CA ARG A 108 -27.31 -20.00 13.36
C ARG A 108 -27.03 -18.50 13.46
N GLN A 109 -27.64 -17.73 12.56
CA GLN A 109 -27.42 -16.28 12.50
C GLN A 109 -27.84 -15.59 13.81
N GLY A 110 -26.87 -14.92 14.43
CA GLY A 110 -27.00 -14.08 15.60
C GLY A 110 -27.45 -12.66 15.27
N ALA A 111 -26.85 -11.68 15.93
CA ALA A 111 -27.17 -10.26 15.75
C ALA A 111 -26.58 -9.63 14.47
N GLU A 112 -25.63 -10.28 13.82
CA GLU A 112 -25.00 -9.83 12.56
C GLU A 112 -26.01 -9.59 11.43
N ARG A 113 -27.09 -10.37 11.38
CA ARG A 113 -28.14 -10.25 10.34
C ARG A 113 -28.82 -8.87 10.33
N PHE A 114 -28.84 -8.17 11.46
CA PHE A 114 -29.42 -6.84 11.56
C PHE A 114 -28.50 -5.78 10.94
N LEU A 115 -27.18 -5.98 11.00
CA LEU A 115 -26.21 -5.10 10.36
C LEU A 115 -26.17 -5.31 8.84
N ASP A 116 -26.37 -6.54 8.37
CA ASP A 116 -26.48 -6.84 6.93
C ASP A 116 -27.63 -6.07 6.25
N SER A 117 -28.71 -5.85 6.98
CA SER A 117 -29.87 -5.06 6.50
C SER A 117 -29.53 -3.58 6.30
N VAL A 118 -28.55 -3.05 7.03
CA VAL A 118 -28.08 -1.66 6.92
C VAL A 118 -27.14 -1.50 5.73
N LEU A 119 -26.30 -2.49 5.46
CA LEU A 119 -25.35 -2.48 4.35
C LEU A 119 -25.99 -2.74 2.98
N LEU A 120 -27.27 -3.15 2.92
CA LEU A 120 -27.95 -3.55 1.67
C LEU A 120 -27.26 -4.70 0.89
N GLU A 121 -26.17 -5.24 1.43
CA GLU A 121 -25.32 -6.27 0.80
C GLU A 121 -26.11 -7.56 0.51
N GLY A 122 -27.13 -7.84 1.31
CA GLY A 122 -28.03 -9.00 1.15
C GLY A 122 -29.19 -8.78 0.19
N SER A 123 -29.61 -7.54 -0.05
CA SER A 123 -30.80 -7.20 -0.86
C SER A 123 -30.62 -7.52 -2.36
N PHE A 124 -29.38 -7.71 -2.81
CA PHE A 124 -29.05 -7.96 -4.21
C PHE A 124 -28.79 -9.43 -4.55
N ARG A 125 -28.94 -10.35 -3.57
CA ARG A 125 -28.78 -11.80 -3.79
C ARG A 125 -30.13 -12.48 -4.03
N GLY A 126 -30.95 -11.91 -4.91
CA GLY A 126 -32.15 -12.57 -5.42
C GLY A 126 -31.81 -13.77 -6.31
N ARG A 127 -32.75 -14.70 -6.45
CA ARG A 127 -32.76 -15.91 -7.31
C ARG A 127 -32.25 -15.70 -8.75
N TRP A 128 -32.21 -14.46 -9.22
CA TRP A 128 -31.76 -14.04 -10.53
C TRP A 128 -30.45 -13.28 -10.35
N GLY A 129 -29.36 -13.84 -10.89
CA GLY A 129 -27.97 -13.49 -10.58
C GLY A 129 -27.65 -11.99 -10.40
N ARG A 130 -26.59 -11.73 -9.60
CA ARG A 130 -25.97 -10.43 -9.27
C ARG A 130 -26.48 -9.28 -10.17
N ARG A 131 -27.57 -8.61 -9.79
CA ARG A 131 -27.91 -7.30 -10.35
C ARG A 131 -26.81 -6.33 -9.91
N ARG A 132 -25.84 -6.13 -10.79
CA ARG A 132 -24.71 -5.21 -10.59
C ARG A 132 -25.21 -3.80 -10.92
N GLY A 133 -26.01 -3.25 -10.01
CA GLY A 133 -26.43 -1.85 -10.05
C GLY A 133 -25.27 -0.91 -9.67
N PRO A 134 -25.47 0.42 -9.76
CA PRO A 134 -24.50 1.38 -9.23
C PRO A 134 -24.25 1.07 -7.75
N GLN A 135 -22.98 0.90 -7.41
CA GLN A 135 -22.58 0.52 -6.07
C GLN A 135 -22.56 1.79 -5.23
N PHE A 136 -23.63 2.00 -4.47
CA PHE A 136 -23.68 3.11 -3.52
C PHE A 136 -22.75 2.77 -2.36
N GLN A 137 -21.61 3.44 -2.30
CA GLN A 137 -20.72 3.36 -1.16
C GLN A 137 -21.25 4.32 -0.08
N PRO A 138 -21.67 3.83 1.09
CA PRO A 138 -22.12 4.71 2.15
C PRO A 138 -21.02 5.69 2.55
N TYR A 139 -21.35 6.98 2.67
CA TYR A 139 -20.38 8.03 2.98
C TYR A 139 -19.81 7.93 4.40
N TRP A 140 -20.40 7.09 5.26
CA TRP A 140 -19.92 6.75 6.59
C TRP A 140 -18.93 5.58 6.63
N LEU A 141 -18.51 5.03 5.47
CA LEU A 141 -17.40 4.08 5.42
C LEU A 141 -16.13 4.75 5.99
N GLY A 142 -15.67 4.28 7.16
CA GLY A 142 -14.48 4.80 7.86
C GLY A 142 -14.79 5.60 9.14
N ALA A 143 -16.06 5.77 9.52
CA ALA A 143 -16.41 6.21 10.85
C ALA A 143 -16.28 5.02 11.83
N ASP A 144 -15.14 4.93 12.50
CA ASP A 144 -14.82 3.83 13.41
C ASP A 144 -15.39 4.05 14.82
N GLY A 145 -15.80 2.96 15.47
CA GLY A 145 -16.25 2.94 16.86
C GLY A 145 -17.77 2.88 17.07
N PRO A 146 -18.22 2.35 18.22
CA PRO A 146 -19.64 2.20 18.55
C PRO A 146 -20.33 3.57 18.65
N ALA A 147 -21.63 3.62 18.33
CA ALA A 147 -22.43 4.84 18.46
C ALA A 147 -22.68 5.29 19.92
N LEU A 148 -22.36 4.42 20.90
CA LEU A 148 -22.41 4.76 22.32
C LEU A 148 -21.37 5.83 22.64
N GLU A 149 -21.82 6.93 23.26
CA GLU A 149 -20.93 7.91 23.88
C GLU A 149 -20.12 7.17 24.97
N ALA A 150 -18.81 7.03 24.79
CA ALA A 150 -17.97 6.46 25.84
C ALA A 150 -18.06 7.37 27.08
N PRO A 151 -18.25 6.81 28.30
CA PRO A 151 -18.05 7.60 29.52
C PRO A 151 -16.69 8.31 29.44
N PRO A 152 -16.56 9.57 29.90
CA PRO A 152 -15.25 10.20 29.97
C PRO A 152 -14.36 9.29 30.82
N ALA A 153 -13.39 8.64 30.17
CA ALA A 153 -12.47 7.78 30.87
C ALA A 153 -11.86 8.58 32.03
N PRO A 154 -11.67 7.98 33.23
CA PRO A 154 -10.76 8.56 34.19
C PRO A 154 -9.48 8.89 33.43
N GLN A 155 -9.04 10.15 33.50
CA GLN A 155 -7.79 10.58 32.90
C GLN A 155 -6.66 9.87 33.65
N VAL A 156 -6.44 8.59 33.37
CA VAL A 156 -5.18 7.94 33.68
C VAL A 156 -4.17 8.79 32.92
N PRO A 157 -3.19 9.42 33.60
CA PRO A 157 -2.11 10.11 32.91
C PRO A 157 -1.62 9.16 31.83
N GLN A 158 -1.84 9.53 30.58
CA GLN A 158 -1.46 8.69 29.45
C GLN A 158 0.03 8.40 29.67
N ALA A 159 0.38 7.14 29.92
CA ALA A 159 1.77 6.75 29.88
C ALA A 159 2.34 7.28 28.55
N PRO A 160 3.53 7.89 28.55
CA PRO A 160 4.10 8.47 27.34
C PRO A 160 3.93 7.47 26.20
N PRO A 161 3.51 7.90 24.99
CA PRO A 161 3.48 6.98 23.88
C PRO A 161 4.88 6.38 23.80
N GLU A 162 5.03 5.08 24.07
CA GLU A 162 6.17 4.32 23.56
C GLU A 162 6.01 4.35 22.05
N ARG A 163 6.42 5.49 21.52
CA ARG A 163 6.54 5.82 20.12
C ARG A 163 7.38 4.70 19.57
N ARG A 164 6.75 3.84 18.77
CA ARG A 164 7.17 3.22 17.50
C ARG A 164 8.65 3.40 17.08
N GLU A 165 9.61 3.29 18.00
CA GLU A 165 11.04 3.51 17.77
C GLU A 165 11.67 2.28 17.12
N LYS A 166 11.11 1.09 17.41
CA LYS A 166 11.52 -0.17 16.79
C LYS A 166 11.26 -0.19 15.28
N GLY A 167 10.26 0.55 14.79
CA GLY A 167 9.92 0.62 13.36
C GLY A 167 10.91 1.47 12.55
N LEU A 168 11.42 2.56 13.13
CA LEU A 168 12.36 3.45 12.45
C LEU A 168 13.75 2.80 12.35
N VAL A 169 14.21 2.17 13.43
CA VAL A 169 15.51 1.46 13.44
C VAL A 169 15.48 0.30 12.44
N ALA A 170 14.40 -0.49 12.43
CA ALA A 170 14.24 -1.56 11.45
C ALA A 170 14.25 -1.02 10.01
N ALA A 171 13.53 0.08 9.73
CA ALA A 171 13.52 0.70 8.41
C ALA A 171 14.92 1.21 7.98
N ILE A 172 15.65 1.86 8.88
CA ILE A 172 17.01 2.36 8.61
C ILE A 172 17.98 1.19 8.33
N LEU A 173 17.92 0.12 9.13
CA LEU A 173 18.75 -1.07 8.92
C LEU A 173 18.44 -1.75 7.58
N THR A 174 17.16 -1.85 7.21
CA THR A 174 16.79 -2.42 5.90
C THR A 174 17.31 -1.58 4.73
N LEU A 175 17.20 -0.25 4.82
CA LEU A 175 17.71 0.65 3.78
C LEU A 175 19.25 0.57 3.65
N ALA A 176 19.96 0.55 4.78
CA ALA A 176 21.42 0.42 4.79
C ALA A 176 21.89 -0.90 4.17
N ALA A 177 21.21 -2.01 4.46
CA ALA A 177 21.51 -3.31 3.87
C ALA A 177 21.30 -3.31 2.34
N VAL A 178 20.21 -2.72 1.85
CA VAL A 178 19.95 -2.59 0.40
C VAL A 178 21.05 -1.77 -0.28
N LEU A 179 21.44 -0.63 0.31
CA LEU A 179 22.52 0.20 -0.24
C LEU A 179 23.87 -0.54 -0.28
N ALA A 180 24.20 -1.32 0.75
CA ALA A 180 25.41 -2.11 0.78
C ALA A 180 25.42 -3.20 -0.31
N VAL A 181 24.29 -3.88 -0.54
CA VAL A 181 24.15 -4.88 -1.61
C VAL A 181 24.30 -4.23 -2.99
N VAL A 182 23.69 -3.06 -3.21
CA VAL A 182 23.82 -2.32 -4.47
C VAL A 182 25.27 -1.88 -4.71
N ALA A 183 25.95 -1.38 -3.68
CA ALA A 183 27.36 -1.01 -3.78
C ALA A 183 28.26 -2.21 -4.07
N LEU A 184 28.00 -3.36 -3.44
CA LEU A 184 28.71 -4.61 -3.71
C LEU A 184 28.48 -5.08 -5.15
N LEU A 185 27.23 -5.03 -5.63
CA LEU A 185 26.91 -5.37 -7.02
C LEU A 185 27.64 -4.45 -8.00
N MET A 186 27.64 -3.14 -7.75
CA MET A 186 28.40 -2.18 -8.55
C MET A 186 29.90 -2.53 -8.54
N LEU A 187 30.48 -2.80 -7.38
CA LEU A 187 31.90 -3.20 -7.28
C LEU A 187 32.19 -4.45 -8.10
N VAL A 188 31.33 -5.48 -8.02
CA VAL A 188 31.49 -6.73 -8.79
C VAL A 188 31.38 -6.45 -10.30
N LEU A 189 30.43 -5.62 -10.72
CA LEU A 189 30.26 -5.25 -12.12
C LEU A 189 31.48 -4.50 -12.67
N PHE A 190 32.05 -3.57 -11.90
CA PHE A 190 33.25 -2.83 -12.29
C PHE A 190 34.53 -3.69 -12.23
N ALA A 191 34.62 -4.63 -11.28
CA ALA A 191 35.75 -5.55 -11.18
C ALA A 191 35.76 -6.61 -12.29
N CYS A 192 34.65 -6.78 -13.02
CA CYS A 192 34.50 -7.75 -14.10
C CYS A 192 34.57 -7.11 -15.51
N GLU A 193 35.32 -6.03 -15.73
CA GLU A 193 35.55 -5.54 -17.10
C GLU A 193 36.17 -6.64 -17.99
N PRO A 194 35.49 -7.08 -19.07
CA PRO A 194 36.06 -8.03 -20.01
C PRO A 194 37.12 -7.28 -20.84
N ASP A 195 38.37 -7.75 -20.76
CA ASP A 195 39.48 -7.29 -21.59
C ASP A 195 39.15 -7.52 -23.08
N VAL A 196 38.62 -6.47 -23.73
CA VAL A 196 38.39 -6.47 -25.18
C VAL A 196 39.74 -6.23 -25.83
N LYS A 197 40.40 -7.33 -26.21
CA LYS A 197 41.60 -7.26 -27.07
C LYS A 197 41.23 -6.58 -28.39
N ASP A 198 41.83 -5.42 -28.65
CA ASP A 198 41.74 -4.75 -29.95
C ASP A 198 42.22 -5.70 -31.07
N PRO A 199 41.48 -5.82 -32.20
CA PRO A 199 41.96 -6.59 -33.34
C PRO A 199 43.23 -5.93 -33.92
N PRO A 200 44.22 -6.73 -34.36
CA PRO A 200 45.45 -6.17 -34.94
C PRO A 200 45.14 -5.38 -36.22
N LYS A 201 45.82 -4.24 -36.40
CA LYS A 201 45.68 -3.36 -37.57
C LYS A 201 45.90 -4.14 -38.89
N PRO A 202 45.03 -4.00 -39.90
CA PRO A 202 45.29 -4.57 -41.22
C PRO A 202 46.51 -3.89 -41.90
N PRO A 203 47.28 -4.63 -42.71
CA PRO A 203 48.47 -4.12 -43.40
C PRO A 203 48.13 -3.07 -44.48
N PRO A 204 49.05 -2.14 -44.81
CA PRO A 204 48.81 -1.13 -45.84
C PRO A 204 48.77 -1.74 -47.25
N GLU A 205 47.76 -1.36 -48.04
CA GLU A 205 47.62 -1.73 -49.46
C GLU A 205 48.69 -1.03 -50.35
N PRO A 206 49.08 -1.65 -51.48
CA PRO A 206 50.17 -1.18 -52.33
C PRO A 206 49.83 0.09 -53.13
N THR A 207 50.73 1.08 -53.07
CA THR A 207 50.74 2.33 -53.85
C THR A 207 50.74 2.07 -55.37
N PRO A 208 49.81 2.65 -56.16
CA PRO A 208 49.94 2.67 -57.61
C PRO A 208 50.98 3.72 -58.07
N THR A 209 51.97 3.25 -58.82
CA THR A 209 52.99 4.05 -59.54
C THR A 209 52.39 4.77 -60.75
N GLN A 210 52.64 6.08 -60.90
CA GLN A 210 52.44 6.81 -62.17
C GLN A 210 53.70 7.65 -62.51
N PRO A 211 54.13 7.78 -63.79
CA PRO A 211 55.53 8.01 -64.17
C PRO A 211 55.97 9.47 -64.45
N ALA A 212 57.30 9.66 -64.33
CA ALA A 212 58.30 10.70 -64.71
C ALA A 212 57.98 11.65 -65.92
N PRO A 213 58.71 12.79 -66.20
CA PRO A 213 60.19 12.97 -66.05
C PRO A 213 60.88 14.37 -65.89
N SER A 214 62.15 14.33 -65.38
CA SER A 214 63.43 14.97 -65.82
C SER A 214 63.78 16.49 -65.63
N PRO A 215 65.08 16.93 -65.72
CA PRO A 215 66.40 16.35 -65.33
C PRO A 215 67.37 17.41 -64.64
N PRO A 216 68.73 17.37 -64.78
CA PRO A 216 69.81 17.20 -63.76
C PRO A 216 70.53 18.56 -63.40
N PRO A 217 71.81 18.71 -62.91
CA PRO A 217 72.89 17.77 -62.54
C PRO A 217 73.69 18.02 -61.21
N THR A 218 74.43 16.97 -60.80
CA THR A 218 75.79 16.85 -60.22
C THR A 218 76.37 17.93 -59.28
N THR A 219 76.96 17.51 -58.14
CA THR A 219 78.42 17.59 -57.82
C THR A 219 78.73 16.84 -56.52
N ARG A 220 79.84 16.08 -56.52
CA ARG A 220 80.36 15.18 -55.49
C ARG A 220 81.69 15.74 -54.97
N VAL A 221 81.94 15.83 -53.65
CA VAL A 221 83.30 15.92 -53.05
C VAL A 221 83.31 15.32 -51.61
N PRO A 222 84.41 14.68 -51.11
CA PRO A 222 84.39 13.73 -49.99
C PRO A 222 85.30 14.03 -48.75
N ARG A 223 85.11 13.23 -47.67
CA ARG A 223 86.11 12.70 -46.68
C ARG A 223 86.57 13.58 -45.46
N PRO A 224 87.28 13.03 -44.41
CA PRO A 224 86.73 12.51 -43.13
C PRO A 224 87.35 13.08 -41.80
N SER A 225 86.79 12.65 -40.64
CA SER A 225 87.42 12.50 -39.29
C SER A 225 87.62 13.75 -38.37
N PRO A 226 87.89 13.64 -37.03
CA PRO A 226 86.95 13.39 -35.92
C PRO A 226 87.02 14.38 -34.71
N ALA A 227 85.99 14.36 -33.83
CA ALA A 227 85.94 14.81 -32.40
C ALA A 227 86.23 16.31 -32.05
N PRO A 228 85.99 16.81 -30.81
CA PRO A 228 84.92 16.60 -29.81
C PRO A 228 84.29 17.93 -29.26
N THR A 229 83.34 17.80 -28.31
CA THR A 229 82.97 18.74 -27.22
C THR A 229 81.97 19.91 -27.50
N THR A 230 80.97 19.98 -26.60
CA THR A 230 79.99 21.04 -26.20
C THR A 230 80.55 22.48 -26.13
N PRO A 231 79.75 23.59 -26.05
CA PRO A 231 78.33 23.75 -25.65
C PRO A 231 77.46 24.78 -26.48
N VAL A 232 76.13 24.80 -26.22
CA VAL A 232 75.12 25.92 -26.03
C VAL A 232 75.47 27.36 -26.54
N PRO A 233 74.55 28.30 -26.96
CA PRO A 233 73.06 28.35 -27.02
C PRO A 233 72.39 28.99 -28.30
N SER A 234 71.04 29.01 -28.29
CA SER A 234 70.10 30.04 -28.82
C SER A 234 69.70 30.11 -30.32
N SER A 235 68.37 29.92 -30.52
CA SER A 235 67.32 30.49 -31.42
C SER A 235 67.70 31.59 -32.44
N PRO A 236 66.92 31.92 -33.52
CA PRO A 236 65.43 31.87 -33.65
C PRO A 236 64.85 31.64 -35.09
N GLY A 237 63.51 31.73 -35.24
CA GLY A 237 62.79 31.89 -36.52
C GLY A 237 61.80 30.74 -36.80
N THR A 238 60.47 30.86 -36.60
CA THR A 238 59.44 31.60 -37.39
C THR A 238 59.44 31.12 -38.85
N PRO A 239 58.32 30.81 -39.55
CA PRO A 239 56.98 31.44 -39.53
C PRO A 239 55.84 30.40 -39.80
N PRO A 240 54.78 30.66 -40.58
CA PRO A 240 53.69 31.64 -40.48
C PRO A 240 52.34 30.90 -40.18
N ASP A 241 51.29 31.55 -39.67
CA ASP A 241 50.33 32.37 -40.44
C ASP A 241 49.89 31.67 -41.74
N ASP A 242 48.64 31.23 -41.82
CA ASP A 242 47.54 32.11 -42.26
C ASP A 242 46.37 31.26 -42.79
N GLY A 243 45.16 31.79 -42.59
CA GLY A 243 43.92 31.47 -43.32
C GLY A 243 43.39 30.03 -43.22
N GLY A 244 42.23 29.75 -42.65
CA GLY A 244 41.01 30.54 -42.78
C GLY A 244 40.15 30.01 -43.94
N ASP A 245 38.85 30.19 -43.76
CA ASP A 245 37.73 29.91 -44.68
C ASP A 245 37.26 28.43 -44.69
N ASP A 246 36.18 28.08 -43.99
CA ASP A 246 34.77 28.50 -44.06
C ASP A 246 33.95 27.81 -45.15
N GLY A 247 32.72 27.49 -44.75
CA GLY A 247 31.59 27.16 -45.62
C GLY A 247 31.58 25.70 -46.08
N GLY A 248 30.59 24.89 -45.77
CA GLY A 248 29.23 25.17 -45.35
C GLY A 248 28.30 24.20 -46.06
N GLY A 249 27.16 23.91 -45.42
CA GLY A 249 25.94 23.52 -46.12
C GLY A 249 25.64 22.02 -46.20
N GLY A 250 24.52 21.67 -45.55
CA GLY A 250 23.38 21.17 -46.33
C GLY A 250 22.86 19.78 -46.00
N GLY A 251 21.92 19.73 -45.02
CA GLY A 251 20.73 18.85 -44.96
C GLY A 251 20.90 17.35 -45.26
N PRO A 252 19.81 16.60 -45.52
CA PRO A 252 18.40 16.97 -45.44
C PRO A 252 17.53 15.96 -44.64
N VAL A 253 16.23 16.30 -44.56
CA VAL A 253 15.00 15.47 -44.45
C VAL A 253 14.91 14.27 -43.52
#